data_AF-A0AA96TBX9-F1
#
_entry.id   AF-A0AA96TBX9-F1
#
_cell.length_a   1.000
_cell.length_b   1.000
_cell.length_c   1.000
_cell.angle_alpha   90.00
_cell.angle_beta   90.00
_cell.angle_gamma   90.00
#
_symmetry.space_group_name_H-M   'P 1'
#
loop_
_entity.id
_entity.type
_entity.pdbx_description
1 polymer ?
#
loop_
_entity_poly.entity_id
_entity_poly.type
_entity_poly.pdbx_seq_one_letter_code
_entity_poly.pdbx_strand_id
1 'polypeptide(L)'
;MLVLKQLSYRQKEYLIREKIPFIVDGKQIYLPFMAVYLQERCSAEKKPREEMLPSAQMLLLHFIYGGAQELSTSQAAKDLELTPTSISRASRQLEEMGLLHIRKAGVQRIFAL
;
A
#
# COMPACT_ATOMS: atom_id res chain seq x y z
N MET A 1 29.84 -2.87 -22.03
CA MET A 1 28.41 -3.21 -21.82
C MET A 1 28.34 -4.20 -20.67
N LEU A 2 27.49 -3.96 -19.67
CA LEU A 2 27.36 -4.82 -18.48
C LEU A 2 26.14 -5.74 -18.60
N VAL A 3 26.27 -7.00 -18.14
CA VAL A 3 25.15 -7.95 -18.02
C VAL A 3 25.03 -8.32 -16.55
N LEU A 4 23.91 -7.98 -15.93
CA LEU A 4 23.71 -8.03 -14.48
C LEU A 4 22.45 -8.82 -14.13
N LYS A 5 22.49 -9.60 -13.05
CA LYS A 5 21.30 -10.32 -12.54
C LYS A 5 20.28 -9.39 -11.87
N GLN A 6 20.77 -8.33 -11.23
CA GLN A 6 19.95 -7.35 -10.52
C GLN A 6 20.70 -6.03 -10.38
N LEU A 7 19.96 -4.96 -10.10
CA LEU A 7 20.49 -3.61 -10.04
C LEU A 7 19.66 -2.81 -9.04
N SER A 8 20.32 -2.18 -8.06
CA SER A 8 19.64 -1.24 -7.17
C SER A 8 19.33 0.06 -7.90
N TYR A 9 18.37 0.84 -7.39
CA TYR A 9 18.01 2.13 -7.97
C TYR A 9 19.22 3.07 -8.11
N ARG A 10 20.06 3.19 -7.07
CA ARG A 10 21.26 4.05 -7.09
C ARG A 10 22.30 3.62 -8.12
N GLN A 11 22.55 2.32 -8.22
CA GLN A 11 23.45 1.78 -9.25
C GLN A 11 22.90 2.10 -10.64
N LYS A 12 21.58 2.03 -10.82
CA LYS A 12 20.92 2.30 -12.11
C LYS A 12 21.12 3.75 -12.53
N GLU A 13 20.84 4.68 -11.61
CA GLU A 13 21.06 6.11 -11.84
C GLU A 13 22.51 6.42 -12.21
N TYR A 14 23.46 5.84 -11.49
CA TYR A 14 24.88 6.02 -11.80
C TYR A 14 25.22 5.56 -13.22
N LEU A 15 24.80 4.35 -13.60
CA LEU A 15 25.05 3.82 -14.94
C LEU A 15 24.39 4.66 -16.04
N ILE A 16 23.19 5.19 -15.79
CA ILE A 16 22.50 6.08 -16.75
C ILE A 16 23.23 7.42 -16.87
N ARG A 17 23.62 8.04 -15.73
CA ARG A 17 24.32 9.32 -15.68
C ARG A 17 25.65 9.26 -16.43
N GLU A 18 26.41 8.20 -16.21
CA GLU A 18 27.69 7.95 -16.88
C GLU A 18 27.52 7.33 -18.27
N LYS A 19 26.28 7.18 -18.76
CA LYS A 19 25.94 6.61 -20.09
C LYS A 19 26.56 5.23 -20.33
N ILE A 20 26.67 4.43 -19.27
CA ILE A 20 27.23 3.08 -19.33
C ILE A 20 26.12 2.10 -19.76
N PRO A 21 26.25 1.43 -20.92
CA PRO A 21 25.24 0.49 -21.39
C PRO A 21 25.15 -0.77 -20.52
N PHE A 22 23.93 -1.19 -20.18
CA PHE A 22 23.68 -2.37 -19.35
C PHE A 22 22.40 -3.13 -19.74
N ILE A 23 22.39 -4.43 -19.40
CA ILE A 23 21.27 -5.36 -19.55
C ILE A 23 21.01 -6.03 -18.20
N VAL A 24 19.74 -6.05 -17.79
CA VAL A 24 19.24 -6.86 -16.67
C VAL A 24 18.24 -7.85 -17.25
N ASP A 25 18.62 -9.12 -17.24
CA ASP A 25 17.86 -10.19 -17.91
C ASP A 25 16.41 -10.26 -17.42
N GLY A 26 15.47 -10.36 -18.37
CA GLY A 26 14.02 -10.35 -18.12
C GLY A 26 13.44 -9.08 -17.48
N LYS A 27 14.25 -8.05 -17.19
CA LYS A 27 13.82 -6.85 -16.44
C LYS A 27 13.92 -5.56 -17.24
N GLN A 28 15.11 -5.16 -17.68
CA GLN A 28 15.34 -3.85 -18.31
C GLN A 28 16.66 -3.79 -19.10
N ILE A 29 16.73 -2.92 -20.10
CA ILE A 29 17.90 -2.69 -20.96
C ILE A 29 18.10 -1.18 -21.15
N TYR A 30 19.35 -0.73 -21.11
CA TYR A 30 19.76 0.65 -21.42
C TYR A 30 20.91 0.66 -22.44
N LEU A 31 20.65 1.13 -23.65
CA LEU A 31 21.64 1.24 -24.74
C LEU A 31 21.62 2.66 -25.33
N PRO A 32 22.40 3.61 -24.78
CA PRO A 32 22.36 5.02 -25.18
C PRO A 32 22.73 5.26 -26.64
N PHE A 33 23.59 4.41 -27.21
CA PHE A 33 24.04 4.50 -28.60
C PHE A 33 22.99 4.03 -29.62
N MET A 34 21.97 3.28 -29.18
CA MET A 34 20.86 2.84 -30.03
C MET A 34 19.59 3.66 -29.79
N ALA A 35 19.66 4.71 -28.97
CA ALA A 35 18.50 5.44 -28.46
C ALA A 35 17.42 4.51 -27.86
N VAL A 36 17.82 3.35 -27.31
CA VAL A 36 16.88 2.38 -26.74
C VAL A 36 16.40 2.92 -25.40
N TYR A 37 15.10 3.16 -25.31
CA TYR A 37 14.40 3.65 -24.14
C TYR A 37 14.39 2.59 -23.02
N LEU A 38 14.71 3.02 -21.78
CA LEU A 38 14.67 2.18 -20.59
C LEU A 38 13.21 1.81 -20.27
N GLN A 39 12.81 0.55 -20.52
CA GLN A 39 11.57 0.01 -19.96
C GLN A 39 11.82 -0.43 -18.51
N GLU A 40 11.50 0.43 -17.55
CA GLU A 40 11.56 0.09 -16.14
C GLU A 40 10.41 -0.86 -15.79
N ARG A 41 10.70 -2.16 -15.69
CA ARG A 41 9.74 -3.16 -15.21
C ARG A 41 9.96 -3.37 -13.73
N CYS A 42 9.05 -2.83 -12.92
CA CYS A 42 9.02 -3.10 -11.49
C CYS A 42 8.80 -4.61 -11.27
N SER A 43 9.85 -5.34 -10.89
CA SER A 43 9.83 -6.81 -10.76
C SER A 43 9.29 -7.28 -9.41
N ALA A 44 8.56 -6.42 -8.70
CA ALA A 44 7.95 -6.82 -7.44
C ALA A 44 6.92 -7.92 -7.75
N GLU A 45 7.12 -9.10 -7.15
CA GLU A 45 6.11 -10.15 -7.21
C GLU A 45 4.79 -9.56 -6.72
N LYS A 46 3.77 -9.61 -7.57
CA LYS A 46 2.42 -9.28 -7.15
C LYS A 46 1.98 -10.37 -6.18
N LYS A 47 2.24 -10.15 -4.89
CA LYS A 47 1.61 -10.97 -3.86
C LYS A 47 0.09 -10.91 -4.08
N PRO A 48 -0.63 -12.03 -3.98
CA PRO A 48 -2.08 -12.01 -3.99
C PRO A 48 -2.51 -11.01 -2.91
N ARG A 49 -3.24 -9.97 -3.32
CA ARG A 49 -3.72 -8.94 -2.40
C ARG A 49 -5.01 -9.46 -1.80
N GLU A 50 -5.11 -9.46 -0.48
CA GLU A 50 -6.42 -9.58 0.17
C GLU A 50 -7.24 -8.35 -0.21
N GLU A 51 -8.44 -8.57 -0.74
CA GLU A 51 -9.34 -7.49 -1.13
C GLU A 51 -9.96 -6.85 0.11
N MET A 52 -9.67 -5.57 0.30
CA MET A 52 -10.21 -4.77 1.38
C MET A 52 -11.42 -3.97 0.89
N LEU A 53 -12.50 -3.97 1.66
CA LEU A 53 -13.71 -3.20 1.36
C LEU A 53 -13.34 -1.70 1.29
N PRO A 54 -13.94 -0.92 0.37
CA PRO A 54 -13.74 0.53 0.33
C PRO A 54 -14.04 1.21 1.66
N SER A 55 -15.09 0.77 2.37
CA SER A 55 -15.44 1.29 3.69
C SER A 55 -14.40 0.94 4.77
N ALA A 56 -13.74 -0.22 4.66
CA ALA A 56 -12.65 -0.62 5.56
C ALA A 56 -11.38 0.22 5.31
N GLN A 57 -11.07 0.49 4.04
CA GLN A 57 -9.99 1.42 3.67
C GLN A 57 -10.24 2.82 4.23
N MET A 58 -11.44 3.38 4.04
CA MET A 58 -11.81 4.70 4.57
C MET A 58 -11.71 4.75 6.09
N LEU A 59 -12.25 3.74 6.78
CA LEU A 59 -12.20 3.67 8.25
C LEU A 59 -10.76 3.59 8.77
N LEU A 60 -9.90 2.78 8.14
CA LEU A 60 -8.50 2.67 8.52
C LEU A 60 -7.75 3.99 8.29
N LEU A 61 -7.95 4.64 7.14
CA LEU A 61 -7.30 5.92 6.85
C LEU A 61 -7.75 7.01 7.82
N HIS A 62 -9.05 7.10 8.11
CA HIS A 62 -9.60 8.03 9.11
C HIS A 62 -8.95 7.82 10.47
N PHE A 63 -8.82 6.56 10.89
CA PHE A 63 -8.20 6.20 12.15
C PHE A 63 -6.72 6.60 12.21
N ILE A 64 -5.95 6.33 11.13
CA ILE A 64 -4.52 6.68 11.05
C ILE A 64 -4.33 8.21 11.05
N TYR A 65 -5.07 8.94 10.21
CA TYR A 65 -4.96 10.40 10.12
C TYR A 65 -5.50 11.11 11.37
N GLY A 66 -6.43 10.49 12.10
CA GLY A 66 -6.90 10.93 13.41
C GLY A 66 -5.93 10.67 14.56
N GLY A 67 -4.73 10.16 14.29
CA GLY A 67 -3.72 9.87 15.31
C GLY A 67 -4.01 8.61 16.13
N ALA A 68 -4.74 7.66 15.55
CA ALA A 68 -5.14 6.40 16.19
C ALA A 68 -5.87 6.57 17.53
N GLN A 69 -6.59 7.70 17.68
CA GLN A 69 -7.41 7.94 18.85
C GLN A 69 -8.61 7.01 18.86
N GLU A 70 -9.01 6.61 20.07
CA GLU A 70 -10.19 5.78 20.26
C GLU A 70 -11.43 6.43 19.64
N LEU A 71 -12.13 5.68 18.79
CA LEU A 71 -13.29 6.17 18.05
C LEU A 71 -14.44 5.17 18.17
N SER A 72 -15.65 5.65 18.41
CA SER A 72 -16.83 4.79 18.48
C SER A 72 -17.40 4.49 17.08
N THR A 73 -18.15 3.39 16.96
CA THR A 73 -18.83 3.05 15.69
C THR A 73 -19.81 4.13 15.23
N SER A 74 -20.48 4.82 16.15
CA SER A 74 -21.42 5.90 15.81
C SER A 74 -20.70 7.16 15.36
N GLN A 75 -19.55 7.48 15.96
CA GLN A 75 -18.72 8.60 15.54
C GLN A 75 -18.15 8.36 14.14
N ALA A 76 -17.58 7.17 13.89
CA ALA A 76 -17.11 6.76 12.57
C ALA A 76 -18.18 6.86 11.47
N ALA A 77 -19.41 6.44 11.79
CA ALA A 77 -20.53 6.51 10.85
C ALA A 77 -20.88 7.95 10.47
N LYS A 78 -20.82 8.86 11.44
CA LYS A 78 -21.06 10.29 11.21
C LYS A 78 -19.91 10.93 10.42
N ASP A 79 -18.67 10.75 10.86
CA ASP A 79 -17.50 11.40 10.27
C ASP A 79 -17.27 10.99 8.82
N LEU A 80 -17.54 9.72 8.49
CA LEU A 80 -17.35 9.17 7.15
C LEU A 80 -18.62 9.23 6.30
N GLU A 81 -19.72 9.74 6.84
CA GLU A 81 -21.04 9.76 6.20
C GLU A 81 -21.49 8.37 5.69
N LEU A 82 -21.14 7.32 6.45
CA LEU A 82 -21.45 5.93 6.13
C LEU A 82 -22.56 5.39 7.04
N THR A 83 -23.30 4.41 6.53
CA THR A 83 -24.30 3.73 7.35
C THR A 83 -23.63 2.95 8.50
N PRO A 84 -24.30 2.83 9.66
CA PRO A 84 -23.79 2.01 10.77
C PRO A 84 -23.49 0.56 10.37
N THR A 85 -24.24 0.01 9.42
CA THR A 85 -24.02 -1.34 8.88
C THR A 85 -22.75 -1.43 8.02
N SER A 86 -22.41 -0.39 7.25
CA SER A 86 -21.16 -0.33 6.50
C SER A 86 -19.96 -0.19 7.42
N ILE A 87 -20.04 0.66 8.46
CA ILE A 87 -19.00 0.76 9.49
C ILE A 87 -18.83 -0.58 10.23
N SER A 88 -19.92 -1.26 10.59
CA SER A 88 -19.82 -2.55 11.29
C SER A 88 -19.20 -3.65 10.44
N ARG A 89 -19.41 -3.63 9.11
CA ARG A 89 -18.74 -4.57 8.18
C ARG A 89 -17.26 -4.22 8.02
N ALA A 90 -16.97 -2.93 7.84
CA ALA A 90 -15.61 -2.41 7.74
C ALA A 90 -14.76 -2.75 8.98
N SER A 91 -15.30 -2.51 10.17
CA SER A 91 -14.61 -2.79 11.42
C SER A 91 -14.33 -4.27 11.62
N ARG A 92 -15.29 -5.13 11.28
CA ARG A 92 -15.10 -6.59 11.37
C ARG A 92 -14.00 -7.06 10.43
N GLN A 93 -13.99 -6.59 9.17
CA GLN A 93 -12.91 -6.94 8.24
C GLN A 93 -11.54 -6.47 8.75
N LEU A 94 -11.45 -5.26 9.31
CA LEU A 94 -10.21 -4.74 9.86
C LEU A 94 -9.72 -5.53 11.09
N GLU A 95 -10.64 -6.00 11.92
CA GLU A 95 -10.33 -6.87 13.06
C GLU A 95 -9.84 -8.26 12.60
N GLU A 96 -10.50 -8.86 11.60
CA GLU A 96 -10.08 -10.13 10.97
C GLU A 96 -8.69 -10.03 10.33
N MET A 97 -8.35 -8.87 9.75
CA MET A 97 -7.02 -8.57 9.19
C MET A 97 -5.97 -8.22 10.26
N GLY A 98 -6.35 -8.12 11.54
CA GLY A 98 -5.45 -7.73 12.63
C GLY A 98 -4.98 -6.27 12.56
N LEU A 99 -5.72 -5.40 11.84
CA LEU A 99 -5.39 -3.98 11.65
C LEU A 99 -6.04 -3.07 12.69
N LEU A 100 -7.03 -3.55 13.43
CA LEU A 100 -7.77 -2.82 14.45
C LEU A 100 -8.31 -3.77 15.53
N HIS A 101 -8.33 -3.31 16.77
CA HIS A 101 -8.96 -3.98 17.90
C HIS A 101 -10.29 -3.29 18.26
N ILE A 102 -11.32 -4.09 18.51
CA ILE A 102 -12.63 -3.58 18.92
C ILE A 102 -12.86 -3.91 20.39
N ARG A 103 -12.92 -2.87 21.24
CA ARG A 103 -13.31 -3.01 22.65
C ARG A 103 -14.77 -2.63 22.84
N LYS A 104 -15.46 -3.30 23.77
CA LYS A 104 -16.81 -2.92 24.19
C LYS A 104 -16.73 -2.07 25.46
N ALA A 105 -17.28 -0.86 25.40
CA ALA A 105 -17.52 0.00 26.55
C ALA A 105 -19.03 0.17 26.71
N GLY A 106 -19.66 -0.73 27.49
CA GLY A 106 -21.12 -0.80 27.59
C GLY A 106 -21.77 -1.21 26.26
N VAL A 107 -22.68 -0.37 25.75
CA VAL A 107 -23.36 -0.58 24.46
C VAL A 107 -22.50 -0.12 23.27
N GLN A 108 -21.46 0.69 23.51
CA GLN A 108 -20.62 1.23 22.45
C GLN A 108 -19.44 0.32 22.13
N ARG A 109 -19.11 0.25 20.84
CA ARG A 109 -17.89 -0.38 20.32
C ARG A 109 -16.87 0.70 20.02
N ILE A 110 -15.68 0.55 20.58
CA ILE A 110 -14.56 1.48 20.48
C ILE A 110 -13.44 0.81 19.69
N PHE A 111 -12.91 1.53 18.71
CA PHE A 111 -11.77 1.16 17.89
C PHE A 111 -10.45 1.56 18.56
N ALA A 112 -9.49 0.65 18.65
CA ALA A 112 -8.15 0.88 19.18
C ALA A 112 -7.11 0.11 18.33
N LEU A 113 -5.85 0.58 18.32
CA LEU A 113 -4.72 -0.19 17.78
C LEU A 113 -4.16 -1.19 18.80
#